data_AF-A0A7W1R3K7-F1
#
_entry.id   AF-A0A7W1R3K7-F1
#
_cell.length_a   1.000
_cell.length_b   1.000
_cell.length_c   1.000
_cell.angle_alpha   90.00
_cell.angle_beta   90.00
_cell.angle_gamma   90.00
#
_symmetry.space_group_name_H-M   'P 1'
#
loop_
_entity.id
_entity.type
_entity.pdbx_description
1 polymer ?
#
loop_
_entity_poly.entity_id
_entity_poly.type
_entity_poly.pdbx_seq_one_letter_code
_entity_poly.pdbx_strand_id
1 'polypeptide(L)'
;MRVLGIDPGLTRCGYAVIQGSPGRPPRAITYSVLRTPPAAELGERLLELSDAVADLITMYEPEVLAVERVFSQHNVRTVMGTGQAAGVAVLAAARAGLPVALYTP
;
A
#
# COMPACT_ATOMS: atom_id res chain seq x y z
N MET A 1 17.71 -6.10 0.89
CA MET A 1 16.53 -5.62 0.15
C MET A 1 15.58 -4.88 1.07
N ARG A 2 14.98 -3.77 0.64
CA ARG A 2 13.84 -3.13 1.32
C ARG A 2 12.54 -3.40 0.56
N VAL A 3 11.49 -3.75 1.28
CA VAL A 3 10.16 -4.01 0.73
C VAL A 3 9.16 -3.09 1.42
N LEU A 4 8.36 -2.37 0.63
CA LEU A 4 7.20 -1.63 1.13
C LEU A 4 5.96 -2.51 0.95
N GLY A 5 5.41 -3.04 2.05
CA GLY A 5 4.14 -3.75 2.06
C GLY A 5 2.98 -2.79 2.28
N ILE A 6 1.89 -3.00 1.54
CA ILE A 6 0.64 -2.25 1.64
C ILE A 6 -0.52 -3.23 1.86
N ASP A 7 -1.26 -3.01 2.95
CA ASP A 7 -2.57 -3.60 3.23
C ASP A 7 -3.64 -2.55 2.88
N PRO A 8 -4.23 -2.63 1.67
CA PRO A 8 -5.02 -1.55 1.10
C PRO A 8 -6.36 -1.38 1.83
N GLY A 9 -6.74 -0.13 2.05
CA GLY A 9 -8.08 0.19 2.51
C GLY A 9 -8.35 1.68 2.44
N LEU A 10 -9.55 2.04 1.99
CA LEU A 10 -9.86 3.44 1.72
C LEU A 10 -9.84 4.29 2.99
N THR A 11 -10.34 3.79 4.13
CA THR A 11 -10.34 4.50 5.41
C THR A 11 -9.08 4.24 6.23
N ARG A 12 -8.54 3.03 6.12
CA ARG A 12 -7.34 2.58 6.84
C ARG A 12 -6.51 1.78 5.86
N CYS A 13 -5.33 2.27 5.55
CA CYS A 13 -4.37 1.58 4.69
C CYS A 13 -3.14 1.26 5.54
N GLY A 14 -2.96 -0.02 5.87
CA GLY A 14 -1.78 -0.47 6.60
C GLY A 14 -0.55 -0.41 5.72
N TYR A 15 0.60 -0.08 6.30
CA TYR A 15 1.88 -0.22 5.60
C TYR A 15 2.98 -0.68 6.53
N ALA A 16 3.99 -1.32 5.94
CA ALA A 16 5.24 -1.64 6.61
C ALA A 16 6.41 -1.55 5.63
N VAL A 17 7.54 -1.03 6.10
CA VAL A 17 8.82 -1.18 5.40
C VAL A 17 9.64 -2.21 6.16
N ILE A 18 10.03 -3.27 5.47
CA ILE A 18 10.87 -4.33 6.03
C ILE A 18 12.18 -4.41 5.27
N GLN A 19 13.26 -4.73 5.98
CA GLN A 19 14.57 -4.98 5.40
C GLN A 19 14.92 -6.46 5.56
N GLY A 20 15.13 -7.14 4.43
CA GLY A 20 15.50 -8.55 4.36
C GLY A 20 16.91 -8.75 3.82
N SER A 21 17.54 -9.86 4.23
CA SER A 21 18.79 -10.35 3.65
C SER A 21 18.80 -11.89 3.71
N PRO A 22 19.37 -12.58 2.71
CA PRO A 22 19.45 -14.05 2.73
C PRO A 22 20.09 -14.57 4.02
N GLY A 23 19.49 -15.62 4.59
CA GLY A 23 19.99 -16.27 5.82
C GLY A 23 19.84 -15.45 7.11
N ARG A 24 19.09 -14.33 7.09
CA ARG A 24 18.81 -13.51 8.29
C ARG A 24 17.31 -13.26 8.43
N PRO A 25 16.81 -13.15 9.68
CA PRO A 25 15.43 -12.75 9.89
C PRO A 25 15.18 -11.33 9.36
N PRO A 26 14.00 -11.05 8.77
CA PRO A 26 13.65 -9.72 8.33
C PRO A 26 13.54 -8.76 9.52
N ARG A 27 13.91 -7.50 9.30
CA ARG A 27 13.79 -6.43 10.30
C ARG A 27 12.75 -5.42 9.86
N ALA A 28 11.81 -5.09 10.75
CA ALA A 28 10.90 -3.97 10.53
C ALA A 28 11.66 -2.64 10.65
N ILE A 29 11.54 -1.78 9.63
CA ILE A 29 12.08 -0.42 9.63
C ILE A 29 11.02 0.56 10.13
N THR A 30 9.80 0.42 9.64
CA THR A 30 8.63 1.17 10.10
C THR A 30 7.36 0.40 9.79
N TYR A 31 6.29 0.70 10.51
CA TYR A 31 4.94 0.27 10.18
C TYR A 31 3.94 1.21 10.83
N SER A 32 2.86 1.51 10.13
CA SER A 32 1.77 2.32 10.66
C SER A 32 0.52 2.12 9.81
N VAL A 33 -0.50 2.94 10.07
CA VAL A 33 -1.76 2.96 9.33
C VAL A 33 -2.02 4.37 8.84
N LEU A 34 -2.08 4.53 7.51
CA LEU A 34 -2.58 5.74 6.88
C LEU A 34 -4.10 5.81 7.08
N ARG A 35 -4.61 6.99 7.41
CA ARG A 35 -6.03 7.20 7.72
C ARG A 35 -6.56 8.35 6.90
N THR A 36 -7.55 8.09 6.08
CA THR A 36 -8.28 9.16 5.38
C THR A 36 -9.59 9.46 6.11
N PRO A 37 -10.08 10.72 6.11
CA PRO A 37 -11.35 11.07 6.72
C PRO A 37 -12.52 10.37 6.01
N PRO A 38 -13.38 9.61 6.71
CA PRO A 38 -14.53 8.96 6.08
C PRO A 38 -15.55 9.92 5.46
N ALA A 39 -15.57 11.16 5.94
CA ALA A 39 -16.48 12.21 5.47
C ALA A 39 -15.94 13.00 4.27
N ALA A 40 -14.67 12.80 3.89
CA ALA A 40 -14.08 13.43 2.71
C ALA A 40 -14.57 12.75 1.43
N GLU A 41 -14.56 13.49 0.32
CA GLU A 41 -14.95 12.97 -0.97
C GLU A 41 -13.97 11.89 -1.46
N LEU A 42 -14.45 10.92 -2.23
CA LEU A 42 -13.65 9.78 -2.67
C LEU A 42 -12.33 10.22 -3.34
N GLY A 43 -12.38 11.24 -4.19
CA GLY A 43 -11.21 11.75 -4.89
C GLY A 43 -10.13 12.29 -3.95
N GLU A 44 -10.51 13.03 -2.92
CA GLU A 44 -9.59 13.58 -1.91
C GLU A 44 -8.92 12.45 -1.11
N ARG A 45 -9.69 11.44 -0.75
CA ARG A 45 -9.18 10.28 -0.01
C ARG A 45 -8.18 9.46 -0.84
N LEU A 46 -8.45 9.28 -2.13
CA LEU A 46 -7.53 8.61 -3.04
C LEU A 46 -6.27 9.44 -3.30
N LEU A 47 -6.39 10.77 -3.37
CA LEU A 47 -5.24 11.68 -3.47
C LEU A 47 -4.35 11.58 -2.23
N GLU A 48 -4.93 11.65 -1.02
CA GLU A 48 -4.20 11.51 0.25
C GLU A 48 -3.44 10.18 0.34
N LEU A 49 -4.07 9.08 -0.09
CA LEU A 49 -3.39 7.78 -0.17
C LEU A 49 -2.26 7.77 -1.20
N SER A 50 -2.46 8.38 -2.37
CA SER A 50 -1.44 8.47 -3.42
C SER A 50 -0.20 9.22 -2.91
N ASP A 51 -0.41 10.38 -2.31
CA ASP A 51 0.66 11.25 -1.82
C ASP A 51 1.42 10.58 -0.67
N ALA A 52 0.70 9.99 0.29
CA ALA A 52 1.32 9.26 1.37
C ALA A 52 2.15 8.06 0.91
N VAL A 53 1.69 7.30 -0.10
CA VAL A 53 2.49 6.19 -0.67
C VAL A 53 3.72 6.73 -1.40
N ALA A 54 3.60 7.83 -2.14
CA ALA A 54 4.75 8.47 -2.80
C ALA A 54 5.80 8.97 -1.79
N ASP A 55 5.35 9.53 -0.66
CA ASP A 55 6.23 9.95 0.44
C ASP A 55 6.94 8.75 1.07
N LEU A 56 6.25 7.63 1.29
CA LEU A 56 6.87 6.40 1.80
C LEU A 56 7.92 5.85 0.83
N ILE A 57 7.66 5.89 -0.48
CA ILE A 57 8.62 5.46 -1.50
C ILE A 57 9.85 6.37 -1.47
N THR A 58 9.66 7.68 -1.43
CA THR A 58 10.75 8.67 -1.40
C THR A 58 11.57 8.58 -0.12
N MET A 59 10.91 8.42 1.03
CA MET A 59 11.56 8.40 2.35
C MET A 59 12.38 7.14 2.60
N TYR A 60 11.88 5.98 2.16
CA TYR A 60 12.48 4.70 2.52
C TYR A 60 13.22 4.00 1.38
N GLU A 61 13.07 4.49 0.15
CA GLU A 61 13.70 3.95 -1.06
C GLU A 61 13.56 2.41 -1.12
N PRO A 62 12.33 1.87 -1.10
CA PRO A 62 12.13 0.44 -1.25
C PRO A 62 12.59 -0.04 -2.63
N GLU A 63 12.92 -1.33 -2.75
CA GLU A 63 13.25 -1.97 -4.04
C GLU A 63 12.01 -2.57 -4.72
N VAL A 64 10.95 -2.83 -3.94
CA VAL A 64 9.68 -3.39 -4.44
C VAL A 64 8.54 -2.97 -3.53
N LEU A 65 7.36 -2.74 -4.13
CA LEU A 65 6.10 -2.58 -3.41
C LEU A 65 5.30 -3.88 -3.49
N ALA A 66 4.91 -4.40 -2.33
CA ALA A 66 4.09 -5.61 -2.19
C ALA A 66 2.67 -5.21 -1.78
N VAL A 67 1.66 -5.68 -2.51
CA VAL A 67 0.24 -5.43 -2.22
C VAL A 67 -0.52 -6.76 -2.21
N GLU A 68 -1.37 -6.94 -1.21
CA GLU A 68 -2.31 -8.06 -1.18
C GLU A 68 -3.41 -7.87 -2.25
N ARG A 69 -3.67 -8.92 -3.03
CA ARG A 69 -4.77 -8.92 -3.99
C ARG A 69 -6.09 -8.87 -3.25
N VAL A 70 -6.97 -7.99 -3.69
CA VAL A 70 -8.31 -7.86 -3.14
C VAL A 70 -9.16 -9.05 -3.61
N PHE A 71 -9.52 -9.94 -2.70
CA PHE A 71 -10.46 -11.04 -2.96
C PHE A 71 -11.83 -10.76 -2.32
N SER A 72 -12.91 -11.13 -3.01
CA SER A 72 -14.24 -11.20 -2.38
C SER A 72 -15.18 -12.15 -3.11
N GLN A 73 -15.88 -12.97 -2.32
CA GLN A 73 -17.06 -13.72 -2.75
C GLN A 73 -18.40 -13.08 -2.30
N HIS A 74 -18.43 -12.16 -1.33
CA HIS A 74 -19.71 -11.80 -0.66
C HIS A 74 -19.96 -10.31 -0.32
N ASN A 75 -19.02 -9.36 -0.50
CA ASN A 75 -19.23 -7.96 -0.09
C ASN A 75 -18.70 -6.91 -1.08
N VAL A 76 -19.43 -6.72 -2.19
CA VAL A 76 -19.04 -5.87 -3.33
C VAL A 76 -18.75 -4.40 -2.95
N ARG A 77 -19.52 -3.80 -2.02
CA ARG A 77 -19.35 -2.38 -1.65
C ARG A 77 -18.02 -2.09 -0.96
N THR A 78 -17.61 -2.91 0.00
CA THR A 78 -16.35 -2.72 0.73
C THR A 78 -15.15 -2.99 -0.17
N VAL A 79 -15.29 -3.97 -1.06
CA VAL A 79 -14.25 -4.41 -1.99
C VAL A 79 -13.92 -3.37 -3.02
N MET A 80 -14.90 -2.59 -3.50
CA MET A 80 -14.61 -1.50 -4.42
C MET A 80 -13.66 -0.46 -3.81
N GLY A 81 -13.89 -0.05 -2.55
CA GLY A 81 -13.01 0.91 -1.87
C GLY A 81 -11.59 0.36 -1.66
N THR A 82 -11.47 -0.89 -1.23
CA THR A 82 -10.18 -1.59 -1.10
C THR A 82 -9.47 -1.70 -2.46
N GLY A 83 -10.19 -2.06 -3.53
CA GLY A 83 -9.66 -2.16 -4.89
C GLY A 83 -9.16 -0.82 -5.44
N GLN A 84 -9.89 0.27 -5.16
CA GLN A 84 -9.47 1.63 -5.52
C GLN A 84 -8.19 2.03 -4.77
N ALA A 85 -8.12 1.78 -3.46
CA ALA A 85 -6.92 2.06 -2.66
C ALA A 85 -5.71 1.24 -3.15
N ALA A 86 -5.90 -0.04 -3.43
CA ALA A 86 -4.86 -0.89 -4.01
C ALA A 86 -4.38 -0.36 -5.37
N GLY A 87 -5.31 0.02 -6.25
CA GLY A 87 -4.99 0.60 -7.56
C GLY A 87 -4.18 1.88 -7.46
N VAL A 88 -4.48 2.74 -6.50
CA VAL A 88 -3.71 3.97 -6.23
C VAL A 88 -2.29 3.64 -5.74
N ALA A 89 -2.13 2.69 -4.82
CA ALA A 89 -0.81 2.28 -4.35
C ALA A 89 0.06 1.71 -5.49
N VAL A 90 -0.54 0.90 -6.36
CA VAL A 90 0.12 0.36 -7.56
C VAL A 90 0.51 1.48 -8.52
N LEU A 91 -0.38 2.46 -8.74
CA LEU A 91 -0.09 3.61 -9.60
C LEU A 91 1.07 4.46 -9.05
N ALA A 92 1.09 4.70 -7.74
CA ALA A 92 2.16 5.46 -7.09
C ALA A 92 3.52 4.75 -7.25
N ALA A 93 3.58 3.43 -7.06
CA ALA A 93 4.79 2.63 -7.32
C ALA A 93 5.22 2.72 -8.78
N ALA A 94 4.29 2.55 -9.72
CA ALA A 94 4.58 2.62 -11.15
C ALA A 94 5.14 4.00 -11.57
N ARG A 95 4.60 5.10 -11.01
CA ARG A 95 5.12 6.46 -11.23
C ARG A 95 6.56 6.64 -10.75
N ALA A 96 6.94 5.95 -9.68
CA ALA A 96 8.29 5.96 -9.14
C ALA A 96 9.24 4.97 -9.83
N GLY A 97 8.78 4.21 -10.83
CA GLY A 97 9.58 3.13 -11.45
C GLY A 97 9.82 1.94 -10.52
N LEU A 98 9.06 1.82 -9.43
CA LEU A 98 9.20 0.77 -8.43
C LEU A 98 8.42 -0.48 -8.88
N PRO A 99 9.05 -1.67 -8.98
CA PRO A 99 8.33 -2.88 -9.32
C PRO A 99 7.27 -3.22 -8.26
N VAL A 100 6.17 -3.82 -8.72
CA VAL A 100 5.04 -4.20 -7.88
C VAL A 100 4.89 -5.72 -7.87
N ALA A 101 4.79 -6.30 -6.67
CA ALA A 101 4.45 -7.70 -6.46
C ALA A 101 3.06 -7.83 -5.85
N LEU A 102 2.19 -8.61 -6.50
CA LEU A 102 0.83 -8.87 -6.06
C LEU A 102 0.73 -10.28 -5.47
N TYR A 103 0.30 -10.39 -4.22
CA TYR A 103 0.18 -11.66 -3.51
C TYR A 103 -1.27 -12.03 -3.28
N THR A 104 -1.60 -13.31 -3.36
CA THR A 104 -2.89 -13.80 -2.89
C THR A 104 -2.85 -14.03 -1.37
N PRO A 105 -3.93 -13.78 -0.62
CA PRO A 105 -4.07 -14.22 0.76
C PRO A 105 -3.95 -15.75 0.88
#